data_AF-A0A6J5XL84-F1
#
_entry.id   AF-A0A6J5XL84-F1
#
_cell.length_a   1.000
_cell.length_b   1.000
_cell.length_c   1.000
_cell.angle_alpha   90.00
_cell.angle_beta   90.00
_cell.angle_gamma   90.00
#
_symmetry.space_group_name_H-M   'P 1'
#
loop_
_entity.id
_entity.type
_entity.pdbx_description
1 polymer ?
#
loop_
_entity_poly.entity_id
_entity_poly.type
_entity_poly.pdbx_seq_one_letter_code
_entity_poly.pdbx_strand_id
1 'polypeptide(L)'
;MGKYMSYNYTTIAASQYGDHWHNLCLIGAIEILISTRLNTFSNIQKDEVKHLLKLSQNARDNFAMVELKSMFSELTFNIIMTMVARKRYYGYNVSVDKEEVKQFREIMKEVFAHGGAANPADFLPILNWE
;
A
#
# COMPACT_ATOMS: atom_id res chain seq x y z
N MET A 1 15.11 -5.25 -9.45
CA MET A 1 14.00 -4.36 -9.06
C MET A 1 14.45 -3.21 -8.16
N GLY A 2 15.31 -3.44 -7.16
CA GLY A 2 15.71 -2.40 -6.19
C GLY A 2 16.41 -1.17 -6.77
N LYS A 3 17.12 -1.29 -7.90
CA LYS A 3 17.71 -0.12 -8.58
C LYS A 3 16.66 0.88 -9.06
N TYR A 4 15.60 0.42 -9.71
CA TYR A 4 14.57 1.28 -10.32
C TYR A 4 13.38 1.56 -9.37
N MET A 5 12.88 0.56 -8.65
CA MET A 5 11.76 0.74 -7.70
C MET A 5 12.18 1.33 -6.36
N SER A 6 13.41 1.06 -5.91
CA SER A 6 13.89 1.50 -4.60
C SER A 6 14.93 2.62 -4.70
N TYR A 7 14.95 3.34 -5.83
CA TYR A 7 15.86 4.47 -6.08
C TYR A 7 17.30 4.15 -5.68
N ASN A 8 17.89 3.13 -6.31
CA ASN A 8 19.21 2.61 -5.92
C ASN A 8 19.28 2.18 -4.44
N TYR A 9 18.27 1.47 -3.95
CA TYR A 9 18.23 0.98 -2.55
C TYR A 9 18.27 2.10 -1.50
N THR A 10 17.73 3.28 -1.79
CA THR A 10 17.68 4.41 -0.84
C THR A 10 16.35 4.55 -0.13
N THR A 11 15.35 3.71 -0.44
CA THR A 11 14.05 3.72 0.25
C THR A 11 14.11 3.01 1.62
N ILE A 12 13.15 3.29 2.51
CA ILE A 12 13.05 2.64 3.83
C ILE A 12 13.04 1.10 3.72
N ALA A 13 12.36 0.56 2.71
CA ALA A 13 12.21 -0.89 2.53
C ALA A 13 13.46 -1.60 1.98
N ALA A 14 14.40 -0.86 1.40
CA ALA A 14 15.53 -1.43 0.65
C ALA A 14 16.91 -0.94 1.12
N SER A 15 16.96 0.15 1.90
CA SER A 15 18.22 0.69 2.41
C SER A 15 18.80 -0.19 3.50
N GLN A 16 20.13 -0.26 3.50
CA GLN A 16 20.87 -0.91 4.56
C GLN A 16 20.72 -0.12 5.87
N TYR A 17 20.71 -0.86 6.97
CA TYR A 17 20.63 -0.26 8.30
C TYR A 17 21.81 0.68 8.57
N GLY A 18 21.52 1.90 9.02
CA GLY A 18 22.51 2.95 9.24
C GLY A 18 21.85 4.32 9.40
N ASP A 19 22.64 5.38 9.46
CA ASP A 19 22.14 6.74 9.72
C ASP A 19 21.11 7.20 8.68
N HIS A 20 21.31 6.84 7.41
CA HIS A 20 20.35 7.13 6.34
C HIS A 20 18.99 6.47 6.59
N TRP A 21 18.99 5.17 6.91
CA TRP A 21 17.77 4.42 7.23
C TRP A 21 17.08 4.97 8.48
N HIS A 22 17.84 5.29 9.53
CA HIS A 22 17.31 5.91 10.75
C HIS A 22 16.65 7.25 10.49
N ASN A 23 17.32 8.11 9.71
CA ASN A 23 16.77 9.42 9.34
C ASN A 23 15.48 9.27 8.52
N LEU A 24 15.42 8.32 7.58
CA LEU A 24 14.19 8.06 6.83
C LEU A 24 13.05 7.55 7.71
N CYS A 25 13.33 6.62 8.63
CA CYS A 25 12.35 6.13 9.60
C CYS A 25 11.85 7.24 10.52
N LEU A 26 12.75 8.10 10.99
CA LEU A 26 12.43 9.26 11.83
C LEU A 26 11.54 10.26 11.09
N ILE A 27 11.92 10.66 9.87
CA ILE A 27 11.13 11.56 9.02
C ILE A 27 9.76 10.94 8.72
N GLY A 28 9.72 9.65 8.35
CA GLY A 28 8.46 8.95 8.08
C GLY A 28 7.54 8.94 9.30
N ALA A 29 8.07 8.66 10.48
CA ALA A 29 7.29 8.69 11.72
C ALA A 29 6.76 10.09 12.05
N ILE A 30 7.57 11.12 11.85
CA ILE A 30 7.20 12.51 12.15
C ILE A 30 6.17 13.05 11.14
N GLU A 31 6.43 12.90 9.85
CA GLU A 31 5.62 13.51 8.79
C GLU A 31 4.33 12.73 8.50
N ILE A 32 4.41 11.39 8.53
CA ILE A 32 3.30 10.51 8.13
C ILE A 32 2.51 10.05 9.36
N LEU A 33 3.17 9.74 10.48
CA LEU A 33 2.57 9.03 11.61
C LEU A 33 2.28 9.90 12.85
N ILE A 34 2.61 11.20 12.86
CA ILE A 34 2.29 12.07 14.01
C ILE A 34 0.78 12.21 14.24
N SER A 35 0.43 12.29 15.52
CA SER A 35 -0.91 12.26 16.10
C SER A 35 -1.91 13.29 15.57
N THR A 36 -1.46 14.43 15.04
CA THR A 36 -2.34 15.40 14.37
C THR A 36 -2.97 14.85 13.09
N ARG A 37 -2.28 13.95 12.39
CA ARG A 37 -2.79 13.20 11.22
C ARG A 37 -3.59 11.97 11.64
N LEU A 38 -3.17 11.27 12.71
CA LEU A 38 -3.89 10.10 13.25
C LEU A 38 -5.34 10.41 13.64
N ASN A 39 -5.63 11.61 14.13
CA ASN A 39 -7.01 11.99 14.48
C ASN A 39 -7.91 12.13 13.24
N THR A 40 -7.35 12.61 12.12
CA THR A 40 -8.03 12.62 10.82
C THR A 40 -8.22 11.20 10.29
N PHE A 41 -7.25 10.32 10.55
CA PHE A 41 -7.28 8.91 10.13
C PHE A 41 -8.28 8.08 10.92
N SER A 42 -8.55 8.39 12.20
CA SER A 42 -9.60 7.70 12.97
C SER A 42 -10.97 7.79 12.30
N ASN A 43 -11.30 8.94 11.72
CA ASN A 43 -12.56 9.14 11.00
C ASN A 43 -12.57 8.35 9.69
N ILE A 44 -11.49 8.40 8.91
CA ILE A 44 -11.35 7.63 7.66
C ILE A 44 -11.46 6.12 7.95
N GLN A 45 -10.79 5.62 8.99
CA GLN A 45 -10.83 4.21 9.36
C GLN A 45 -12.25 3.78 9.76
N LYS A 46 -12.97 4.62 10.51
CA LYS A 46 -14.37 4.35 10.88
C LYS A 46 -15.28 4.32 9.65
N ASP A 47 -15.11 5.22 8.71
CA ASP A 47 -15.92 5.27 7.49
C ASP A 47 -15.65 4.06 6.59
N GLU A 48 -14.39 3.63 6.50
CA GLU A 48 -14.01 2.44 5.73
C GLU A 48 -14.48 1.14 6.39
N VAL A 49 -14.38 1.02 7.72
CA VAL A 49 -14.94 -0.13 8.46
C VAL A 49 -16.46 -0.17 8.33
N LYS A 50 -17.16 0.97 8.40
CA LYS A 50 -18.60 1.05 8.13
C LYS A 50 -18.93 0.62 6.70
N HIS A 51 -18.09 0.97 5.72
CA HIS A 51 -18.27 0.55 4.34
C HIS A 51 -18.17 -0.97 4.19
N LEU A 52 -17.18 -1.61 4.82
CA LEU A 52 -17.06 -3.06 4.85
C LEU A 52 -18.25 -3.75 5.51
N LEU A 53 -18.74 -3.21 6.64
CA LEU A 53 -19.91 -3.74 7.33
C LEU A 53 -21.18 -3.65 6.47
N LYS A 54 -21.34 -2.59 5.67
CA LYS A 54 -22.44 -2.48 4.71
C LYS A 54 -22.32 -3.50 3.57
N LEU A 55 -21.11 -3.70 3.04
CA LEU A 55 -20.87 -4.69 1.99
C LEU A 55 -21.12 -6.12 2.49
N SER A 56 -20.73 -6.44 3.73
CA SER A 56 -20.99 -7.75 4.32
C SER A 56 -22.47 -7.99 4.63
N GLN A 57 -23.21 -6.96 5.06
CA GLN A 57 -24.66 -7.03 5.22
C GLN A 57 -25.37 -7.30 3.88
N ASN A 58 -25.01 -6.57 2.82
CA ASN A 58 -25.57 -6.79 1.48
C ASN A 58 -25.24 -8.18 0.91
N ALA A 59 -24.08 -8.74 1.26
CA ALA A 59 -23.70 -10.10 0.87
C ALA A 59 -24.49 -11.18 1.62
N ARG A 60 -24.83 -10.92 2.90
CA ARG A 60 -25.67 -11.82 3.72
C ARG A 60 -27.07 -11.98 3.14
N ASP A 61 -27.66 -10.89 2.65
CA ASP A 61 -29.00 -10.92 2.06
C ASP A 61 -29.05 -11.70 0.73
N ASN A 62 -27.91 -11.84 0.05
CA ASN A 62 -27.79 -12.56 -1.22
C ASN A 62 -27.07 -13.92 -1.12
N PHE A 63 -26.76 -14.40 0.09
CA PHE A 63 -25.92 -15.60 0.33
C PHE A 63 -24.65 -15.62 -0.53
N ALA A 64 -24.05 -14.45 -0.77
CA ALA A 64 -22.88 -14.32 -1.62
C ALA A 64 -21.63 -14.78 -0.86
N MET A 65 -20.86 -15.71 -1.43
CA MET A 65 -19.55 -16.07 -0.91
C MET A 65 -18.59 -14.90 -1.13
N VAL A 66 -18.07 -14.32 -0.04
CA VAL A 66 -17.19 -13.15 -0.12
C VAL A 66 -15.76 -13.54 0.21
N GLU A 67 -14.82 -13.17 -0.66
CA GLU A 67 -13.39 -13.36 -0.41
C GLU A 67 -12.87 -12.29 0.56
N LEU A 68 -12.79 -12.63 1.85
CA LEU A 68 -12.32 -11.72 2.90
C LEU A 68 -10.90 -11.19 2.65
N LYS A 69 -10.03 -12.00 2.04
CA LYS A 69 -8.65 -11.60 1.73
C LYS A 69 -8.61 -10.39 0.78
N SER A 70 -9.40 -10.40 -0.29
CA SER A 70 -9.51 -9.24 -1.20
C SER A 70 -10.08 -8.04 -0.47
N MET A 71 -11.15 -8.23 0.31
CA MET A 71 -11.77 -7.12 1.06
C MET A 71 -10.81 -6.42 2.02
N PHE A 72 -10.05 -7.18 2.81
CA PHE A 72 -9.07 -6.61 3.75
C PHE A 72 -7.88 -5.96 3.03
N SER A 73 -7.46 -6.53 1.89
CA SER A 73 -6.42 -5.96 1.05
C SER A 73 -6.83 -4.60 0.50
N GLU A 74 -8.02 -4.52 -0.12
CA GLU A 74 -8.59 -3.28 -0.67
C GLU A 74 -8.80 -2.21 0.42
N LEU A 75 -9.31 -2.63 1.59
CA LEU A 75 -9.45 -1.75 2.75
C LEU A 75 -8.12 -1.14 3.15
N THR A 76 -7.10 -1.98 3.33
CA THR A 76 -5.76 -1.55 3.76
C THR A 76 -5.18 -0.55 2.77
N PHE A 77 -5.27 -0.81 1.46
CA PHE A 77 -4.80 0.13 0.44
C PHE A 77 -5.56 1.44 0.44
N ASN A 78 -6.88 1.41 0.54
CA ASN A 78 -7.67 2.64 0.61
C ASN A 78 -7.32 3.47 1.83
N ILE A 79 -7.13 2.85 3.00
CA ILE A 79 -6.70 3.54 4.20
C ILE A 79 -5.33 4.19 3.93
N ILE A 80 -4.31 3.43 3.54
CA ILE A 80 -2.95 3.95 3.30
C ILE A 80 -2.94 5.07 2.26
N MET A 81 -3.61 4.89 1.11
CA MET A 81 -3.62 5.89 0.04
C MET A 81 -4.43 7.14 0.40
N THR A 82 -5.47 7.00 1.21
CA THR A 82 -6.19 8.17 1.75
C THR A 82 -5.32 8.91 2.78
N MET A 83 -4.51 8.18 3.55
CA MET A 83 -3.58 8.79 4.52
C MET A 83 -2.47 9.60 3.83
N VAL A 84 -1.84 9.00 2.83
CA VAL A 84 -0.63 9.56 2.18
C VAL A 84 -0.99 10.51 1.04
N ALA A 85 -1.95 10.13 0.18
CA ALA A 85 -2.26 10.84 -1.05
C ALA A 85 -3.65 11.49 -1.05
N ARG A 86 -4.46 11.30 0.01
CA ARG A 86 -5.89 11.71 0.07
C ARG A 86 -6.71 11.20 -1.13
N LYS A 87 -6.34 10.04 -1.65
CA LYS A 87 -6.96 9.40 -2.83
C LYS A 87 -7.45 8.00 -2.51
N ARG A 88 -8.57 7.61 -3.10
CA ARG A 88 -9.22 6.31 -2.95
C ARG A 88 -9.23 5.56 -4.28
N TYR A 89 -8.75 4.31 -4.28
CA TYR A 89 -8.52 3.51 -5.49
C TYR A 89 -9.39 2.24 -5.58
N TYR A 90 -10.11 1.89 -4.50
CA TYR A 90 -10.99 0.71 -4.43
C TYR A 90 -12.40 1.06 -3.91
N GLY A 91 -13.40 0.26 -4.33
CA GLY A 91 -14.81 0.45 -4.01
C GLY A 91 -15.59 1.33 -5.00
N TYR A 92 -16.82 1.69 -4.64
CA TYR A 92 -17.74 2.46 -5.49
C TYR A 92 -17.39 3.96 -5.57
N ASN A 93 -16.81 4.52 -4.51
CA ASN A 93 -16.45 5.93 -4.40
C ASN A 93 -14.96 6.18 -4.68
N VAL A 94 -14.47 5.75 -5.85
CA VAL A 94 -13.10 6.06 -6.29
C VAL A 94 -12.98 7.57 -6.51
N SER A 95 -11.89 8.18 -6.02
CA SER A 95 -11.65 9.62 -6.11
C SER A 95 -10.71 10.04 -7.26
N VAL A 96 -10.38 9.11 -8.15
CA VAL A 96 -9.42 9.28 -9.25
C VAL A 96 -9.98 8.64 -10.52
N ASP A 97 -9.42 9.04 -11.67
CA ASP A 97 -9.88 8.57 -12.97
C ASP A 97 -9.64 7.06 -13.15
N LYS A 98 -10.48 6.43 -13.97
CA LYS A 98 -10.44 4.97 -14.19
C LYS A 98 -9.08 4.47 -14.67
N GLU A 99 -8.38 5.27 -15.47
CA GLU A 99 -7.05 4.93 -15.97
C GLU A 99 -6.01 4.91 -14.85
N GLU A 100 -6.03 5.90 -13.95
CA GLU A 100 -5.15 5.96 -12.78
C GLU A 100 -5.40 4.78 -11.82
N VAL A 101 -6.67 4.40 -11.62
CA VAL A 101 -7.03 3.20 -10.83
C VAL A 101 -6.42 1.94 -11.43
N LYS A 102 -6.55 1.77 -12.74
CA LYS A 102 -6.06 0.58 -13.43
C LYS A 102 -4.55 0.47 -13.31
N GLN A 103 -3.83 1.56 -13.61
CA GLN A 103 -2.37 1.62 -13.51
C GLN A 103 -1.90 1.36 -12.07
N PHE A 104 -2.54 1.99 -11.07
CA PHE A 104 -2.20 1.75 -9.67
C PHE A 104 -2.35 0.27 -9.29
N ARG A 105 -3.46 -0.37 -9.66
CA ARG A 105 -3.70 -1.79 -9.36
C ARG A 105 -2.71 -2.72 -10.05
N GLU A 106 -2.36 -2.43 -11.29
CA GLU A 106 -1.35 -3.18 -12.04
C GLU A 106 0.03 -3.08 -11.37
N ILE A 107 0.45 -1.86 -11.02
CA ILE A 107 1.71 -1.61 -10.30
C ILE A 107 1.73 -2.35 -8.96
N MET A 108 0.67 -2.23 -8.15
CA MET A 108 0.63 -2.90 -6.85
C MET A 108 0.71 -4.43 -6.99
N LYS A 109 0.03 -5.01 -7.99
CA LYS A 109 0.11 -6.45 -8.26
C LYS A 109 1.53 -6.88 -8.60
N GLU A 110 2.23 -6.11 -9.43
CA GLU A 110 3.62 -6.37 -9.81
C GLU A 110 4.57 -6.22 -8.62
N VAL A 111 4.41 -5.15 -7.83
CA VAL A 111 5.18 -4.91 -6.59
C VAL A 111 5.05 -6.08 -5.63
N PHE A 112 3.86 -6.63 -5.39
CA PHE A 112 3.72 -7.77 -4.46
C PHE A 112 4.21 -9.09 -5.06
N ALA A 113 4.07 -9.29 -6.37
CA ALA A 113 4.59 -10.49 -7.03
C ALA A 113 6.12 -10.57 -6.95
N HIS A 114 6.82 -9.43 -7.02
CA HIS A 114 8.28 -9.38 -7.08
C HIS A 114 8.94 -8.92 -5.77
N GLY A 115 8.26 -8.11 -4.95
CA GLY A 115 8.83 -7.46 -3.76
C GLY A 115 9.10 -8.40 -2.58
N GLY A 116 8.47 -9.59 -2.56
CA GLY A 116 8.75 -10.65 -1.57
C GLY A 116 9.76 -11.69 -2.05
N ALA A 117 10.11 -11.68 -3.34
CA ALA A 117 11.07 -12.62 -3.91
C ALA A 117 12.49 -12.10 -3.72
N ALA A 118 13.35 -12.89 -3.08
CA ALA A 118 14.79 -12.64 -3.10
C ALA A 118 15.28 -12.69 -4.54
N ASN A 119 15.66 -11.55 -5.12
CA ASN A 119 16.28 -11.52 -6.44
C ASN A 119 17.71 -12.09 -6.31
N PRO A 120 18.05 -13.23 -6.93
CA PRO A 120 19.38 -13.83 -6.78
C PRO A 120 20.52 -12.89 -7.21
N ALA A 121 20.25 -12.00 -8.17
CA ALA A 121 21.20 -10.99 -8.63
C ALA A 121 21.52 -9.89 -7.59
N ASP A 122 20.68 -9.74 -6.56
CA ASP A 122 20.92 -8.82 -5.45
C ASP A 122 21.94 -9.40 -4.44
N PHE A 123 22.19 -10.73 -4.48
CA PHE A 123 23.13 -11.44 -3.60
C PHE A 123 24.39 -11.92 -4.32
N LEU A 124 24.32 -12.09 -5.65
CA LEU A 124 25.42 -12.58 -6.48
C LEU A 124 25.77 -11.54 -7.53
N PRO A 125 26.81 -10.70 -7.29
CA PRO A 125 27.21 -9.63 -8.21
C PRO A 125 27.55 -10.13 -9.62
N ILE A 126 27.95 -11.40 -9.75
CA ILE A 126 28.32 -12.06 -11.03
C ILE A 126 27.09 -12.26 -11.94
N LEU A 127 25.88 -12.28 -11.37
CA LEU A 127 24.63 -12.41 -12.13
C LEU A 127 24.11 -11.06 -12.67
N ASN A 128 24.71 -9.93 -12.27
CA ASN A 128 24.43 -8.63 -12.89
C ASN A 128 25.30 -8.48 -14.15
N TRP A 129 24.88 -9.14 -15.23
CA TRP A 129 25.42 -8.83 -16.56
C TRP A 129 24.63 -7.66 -17.14
N GLU A 130 25.34 -6.64 -17.62
CA GLU A 130 24.74 -5.50 -18.35
C GLU A 130 24.24 -5.92 -19.74
#